data_AF-A0A2G9SGF0-F1
#
_entry.id   AF-A0A2G9SGF0-F1
#
_cell.length_a   1.000
_cell.length_b   1.000
_cell.length_c   1.000
_cell.angle_alpha   90.00
_cell.angle_beta   90.00
_cell.angle_gamma   90.00
#
_symmetry.space_group_name_H-M   'P 1'
#
loop_
_entity.id
_entity.type
_entity.pdbx_description
1 polymer ?
#
loop_
_entity_poly.entity_id
_entity_poly.type
_entity_poly.pdbx_seq_one_letter_code
_entity_poly.pdbx_strand_id
1 'polypeptide(L)'
;PVDITAAMNERAMAQTRLTGNPFDLEALLMLNRAQEQIDAWAQSTSLPGQFTGSTGAQVLSADEISNSGPQAWLKKIYTLW
;
A
#
# COMPACT_ATOMS: atom_id res chain seq x y z
N PRO A 1 -3.15 -1.99 -14.99
CA PRO A 1 -2.48 -1.89 -13.67
C PRO A 1 -0.99 -2.22 -13.83
N VAL A 2 -0.09 -1.44 -13.23
CA VAL A 2 1.35 -1.75 -13.28
C VAL A 2 1.62 -2.96 -12.38
N ASP A 3 2.30 -3.98 -12.92
CA ASP A 3 2.77 -5.12 -12.14
C ASP A 3 4.08 -4.77 -11.43
N ILE A 4 3.95 -4.33 -10.18
CA ILE A 4 5.10 -3.90 -9.37
C ILE A 4 6.10 -5.02 -9.11
N THR A 5 5.63 -6.27 -9.01
CA THR A 5 6.50 -7.43 -8.75
C THR A 5 7.39 -7.72 -9.95
N ALA A 6 6.85 -7.64 -11.16
CA ALA A 6 7.63 -7.76 -12.39
C ALA A 6 8.67 -6.64 -12.53
N ALA A 7 8.28 -5.39 -12.28
CA ALA A 7 9.19 -4.23 -12.38
C ALA A 7 10.34 -4.29 -11.35
N MET A 8 10.07 -4.73 -10.12
CA MET A 8 11.11 -4.92 -9.10
C MET A 8 12.12 -6.02 -9.49
N ASN A 9 11.65 -7.13 -10.08
CA ASN A 9 12.51 -8.19 -10.57
C ASN A 9 13.41 -7.70 -11.73
N GLU A 10 12.83 -6.96 -12.69
CA GLU A 10 13.58 -6.36 -13.80
C GLU A 10 14.68 -5.42 -13.28
N ARG A 11 14.36 -4.59 -12.27
CA ARG A 11 15.32 -3.70 -11.61
C ARG A 11 16.47 -4.47 -10.94
N ALA A 12 16.17 -5.55 -10.21
CA ALA A 12 17.18 -6.37 -9.53
C ALA A 12 18.11 -7.08 -10.53
N MET A 13 17.56 -7.55 -11.65
CA MET A 13 18.36 -8.14 -12.74
C MET A 13 19.29 -7.11 -13.38
N ALA A 14 18.79 -5.91 -13.67
CA ALA A 14 19.59 -4.82 -14.21
C ALA A 14 20.72 -4.41 -13.25
N GLN A 15 20.44 -4.29 -11.95
CA GLN A 15 21.46 -4.04 -10.92
C GLN A 15 22.53 -5.12 -10.90
N THR A 16 22.15 -6.40 -10.95
CA THR A 16 23.11 -7.51 -10.98
C THR A 16 24.03 -7.42 -12.21
N ARG A 17 23.50 -7.09 -13.40
CA ARG A 17 24.31 -6.88 -14.60
C ARG A 17 25.26 -5.70 -14.46
N LEU A 18 24.79 -4.58 -13.91
CA LEU A 18 25.61 -3.38 -13.69
C LEU A 18 26.71 -3.59 -12.65
N THR A 19 26.51 -4.48 -11.67
CA THR A 19 27.59 -4.85 -10.74
C THR A 19 28.72 -5.63 -11.42
N GLY A 20 28.38 -6.44 -12.44
CA GLY A 20 29.38 -7.17 -13.24
C GLY A 20 30.03 -6.31 -14.34
N ASN A 21 29.24 -5.43 -14.97
CA ASN A 21 29.71 -4.47 -15.98
C ASN A 21 28.98 -3.13 -15.80
N PRO A 22 29.62 -2.12 -15.18
CA PRO A 22 28.98 -0.83 -14.93
C PRO A 22 28.71 0.00 -16.19
N PHE A 23 29.27 -0.39 -17.34
CA PHE A 23 29.07 0.27 -18.63
C PHE A 23 28.10 -0.48 -19.54
N ASP A 24 27.37 -1.47 -19.01
CA ASP A 24 26.31 -2.17 -19.74
C ASP A 24 25.13 -1.22 -20.01
N LEU A 25 25.12 -0.63 -21.20
CA LEU A 25 24.09 0.32 -21.63
C LEU A 25 22.70 -0.31 -21.64
N GLU A 26 22.59 -1.59 -21.96
CA GLU A 26 21.31 -2.30 -21.99
C GLU A 26 20.77 -2.43 -20.57
N ALA A 27 21.63 -2.78 -19.61
CA ALA A 27 21.25 -2.84 -18.20
C ALA A 27 20.87 -1.46 -17.62
N LEU A 28 21.53 -0.37 -18.05
CA LEU A 28 21.14 0.99 -17.67
C LEU A 28 19.74 1.36 -18.19
N LEU A 29 19.43 1.01 -19.44
CA LEU A 29 18.11 1.24 -20.03
C LEU A 29 17.03 0.39 -19.34
N MET A 30 17.31 -0.89 -19.06
CA MET A 30 16.42 -1.77 -18.29
C MET A 30 16.15 -1.21 -16.89
N LEU A 31 17.19 -0.71 -16.21
CA LEU A 31 17.06 -0.10 -14.89
C LEU A 31 16.15 1.13 -14.93
N ASN A 32 16.34 2.01 -15.91
CA ASN A 32 15.58 3.23 -16.07
C ASN A 32 14.09 2.93 -16.31
N ARG A 33 13.79 2.01 -17.24
CA ARG A 33 12.43 1.56 -17.53
C ARG A 33 11.75 0.91 -16.33
N ALA A 34 12.46 0.06 -15.59
CA ALA A 34 11.94 -0.56 -14.38
C ALA A 34 11.61 0.48 -13.31
N GLN A 35 12.45 1.52 -13.18
CA GLN A 35 12.23 2.61 -12.23
C GLN A 35 10.99 3.44 -12.58
N GLU A 36 10.79 3.78 -13.86
CA GLU A 36 9.58 4.49 -14.31
C GLU A 36 8.29 3.74 -13.98
N GLN A 37 8.29 2.40 -14.15
CA GLN A 37 7.14 1.56 -13.79
C GLN A 37 6.86 1.59 -12.28
N ILE A 38 7.91 1.51 -11.45
CA ILE A 38 7.79 1.58 -9.99
C ILE A 38 7.24 2.95 -9.56
N ASP A 39 7.71 4.02 -10.17
CA ASP A 39 7.25 5.37 -9.89
C ASP A 39 5.78 5.55 -10.30
N ALA A 40 5.39 5.08 -11.49
CA ALA A 40 4.00 5.09 -11.93
C ALA A 40 3.09 4.27 -11.01
N TRP A 41 3.54 3.11 -10.53
CA TRP A 41 2.82 2.31 -9.55
C TRP A 41 2.62 3.07 -8.24
N ALA A 42 3.68 3.67 -7.70
CA ALA A 42 3.64 4.42 -6.45
C ALA A 42 2.67 5.61 -6.55
N GLN A 43 2.68 6.33 -7.69
CA GLN A 43 1.73 7.41 -7.94
C GLN A 43 0.28 6.89 -8.04
N SER A 44 0.07 5.75 -8.69
CA SER A 44 -1.26 5.14 -8.83
C SER A 44 -1.82 4.49 -7.57
N THR A 45 -0.94 4.13 -6.61
CA THR A 45 -1.31 3.46 -5.34
C THR A 45 -1.32 4.45 -4.17
N SER A 46 -1.19 5.76 -4.44
CA SER A 46 -1.12 6.78 -3.40
C SER A 46 -2.52 7.26 -2.94
N LEU A 47 -3.00 6.67 -1.85
CA LEU A 47 -3.62 7.46 -0.78
C LEU A 47 -2.64 7.45 0.40
N PRO A 48 -1.82 8.50 0.58
CA PRO A 48 -0.96 8.62 1.75
C PRO A 48 -1.79 8.44 3.04
N GLY A 49 -1.44 7.44 3.86
CA GLY A 49 -2.18 7.10 5.08
C GLY A 49 -3.08 5.85 4.99
N GLN A 50 -3.13 5.17 3.84
CA GLN A 50 -3.89 3.92 3.73
C GLN A 50 -3.14 2.76 4.42
N PHE A 51 -3.69 2.32 5.55
CA PHE A 51 -3.23 1.11 6.24
C PHE A 51 -3.43 -0.12 5.33
N THR A 52 -2.34 -0.78 4.96
CA THR A 52 -2.32 -1.95 4.06
C THR A 52 -2.41 -3.29 4.79
N GLY A 53 -2.66 -3.28 6.10
CA GLY A 53 -2.87 -4.47 6.92
C GLY A 53 -4.34 -4.88 7.01
N SER A 54 -4.61 -6.16 7.30
CA SER A 54 -5.91 -6.60 7.82
C SER A 54 -5.96 -6.24 9.31
N THR A 55 -6.94 -5.45 9.73
CA THR A 55 -7.10 -5.09 11.15
C THR A 55 -7.64 -6.23 12.01
N GLY A 56 -7.98 -7.40 11.45
CA GLY A 56 -8.60 -8.51 12.17
C GLY A 56 -9.91 -8.15 12.90
N ALA A 57 -10.42 -6.94 12.67
CA ALA A 57 -11.53 -6.36 13.39
C ALA A 57 -12.83 -6.86 12.77
N GLN A 58 -13.58 -7.62 13.54
CA GLN A 58 -14.96 -7.92 13.21
C GLN A 58 -15.79 -6.68 13.49
N VAL A 59 -16.14 -5.94 12.44
CA VAL A 59 -17.06 -4.80 12.55
C VAL A 59 -18.45 -5.35 12.84
N LEU A 60 -18.91 -5.15 14.08
CA LEU A 60 -20.24 -5.52 14.51
C LEU A 60 -21.30 -4.58 13.91
N SER A 61 -22.50 -5.10 13.67
CA SER A 61 -23.64 -4.30 13.22
C SER A 61 -24.18 -3.38 14.32
N ALA A 62 -24.96 -2.35 13.95
CA ALA A 62 -25.51 -1.38 14.90
C ALA A 62 -26.34 -2.05 16.02
N ASP A 63 -27.05 -3.13 15.70
CA ASP A 63 -27.86 -3.88 16.66
C ASP A 63 -27.01 -4.68 17.66
N GLU A 64 -25.87 -5.22 17.21
CA GLU A 64 -24.91 -5.94 18.06
C GLU A 64 -24.14 -4.98 18.99
N ILE A 65 -23.84 -3.78 18.50
CA ILE A 65 -23.20 -2.70 19.26
C ILE A 65 -24.16 -2.11 20.31
N SER A 66 -25.45 -2.05 20.01
CA SER A 66 -26.45 -1.45 20.92
C SER A 66 -26.81 -2.36 22.11
N ASN A 67 -26.63 -3.67 21.97
CA ASN A 67 -26.95 -4.67 23.00
C ASN A 67 -25.76 -5.08 23.89
N SER A 68 -24.57 -4.48 23.70
CA SER A 68 -23.32 -4.89 24.38
C SER A 68 -23.04 -4.20 25.72
N GLY A 69 -24.06 -3.61 26.37
CA GLY A 69 -23.94 -2.98 27.69
C GLY A 69 -23.48 -1.51 27.65
N PRO A 70 -23.00 -0.94 28.78
CA PRO A 70 -22.61 0.46 28.86
C PRO A 70 -21.43 0.79 27.93
N GLN A 71 -21.72 1.54 26.87
CA GLN A 71 -20.74 1.90 25.85
C GLN A 71 -19.96 3.16 26.24
N ALA A 72 -18.68 3.01 26.61
CA ALA A 72 -17.81 4.11 27.08
C ALA A 72 -17.55 5.20 26.01
N TRP A 73 -17.75 4.88 24.74
CA TRP A 73 -17.57 5.78 23.59
C TRP A 73 -18.85 6.55 23.22
N LEU A 74 -20.00 6.22 23.83
CA LEU A 74 -21.25 6.89 23.57
C LEU A 74 -21.34 8.17 24.41
N LYS A 75 -21.27 9.33 23.75
CA LYS A 75 -21.52 10.62 24.42
C LYS A 75 -23.01 10.68 24.78
N LYS A 76 -23.35 10.67 26.07
CA LYS A 76 -24.73 10.77 26.54
C LYS A 76 -25.33 12.09 26.04
N ILE A 77 -26.18 12.01 25.02
CA ILE A 77 -26.93 13.17 24.52
C ILE A 77 -28.06 13.40 25.52
N TYR A 78 -27.89 14.35 26.42
CA TYR A 78 -29.00 14.90 27.18
C TYR A 78 -29.79 15.81 26.23
N THR A 79 -30.71 15.26 25.46
CA THR A 79 -31.80 16.09 24.91
C THR A 79 -32.73 16.40 26.08
N LEU A 80 -32.60 17.62 26.61
CA LEU A 80 -33.54 18.20 27.57
C LEU A 80 -34.89 18.35 26.87
N TRP A 81 -35.87 17.59 27.34
CA TRP A 81 -37.28 17.93 27.31
C TRP A 81 -37.79 17.85 28.75
#